data_AF-A0A849UV78-F1
#
_entry.id   AF-A0A849UV78-F1
#
_cell.length_a   1.000
_cell.length_b   1.000
_cell.length_c   1.000
_cell.angle_alpha   90.00
_cell.angle_beta   90.00
_cell.angle_gamma   90.00
#
_symmetry.space_group_name_H-M   'P 1'
#
loop_
_entity.id
_entity.type
_entity.pdbx_description
1 polymer ?
#
loop_
_entity_poly.entity_id
_entity_poly.type
_entity_poly.pdbx_seq_one_letter_code
_entity_poly.pdbx_strand_id
1 'polypeptide(L)'
;MFLVKLYHYNKYLLISFILFILVYAFINYKQGAVISPIYQFGMYSGKFYKKDTTPIFQIFVNNEKLAVSKLNFEDRDFVLIAVEKYILAKQNSLNINTTMQTVLARVGFGTFFNKRNFENYATDKDFLNWYKNKLQKILNTKYILFKFLVQIAQMLLIE
;
A
#
# COMPACT_ATOMS: atom_id res chain seq x y z
N MET A 1 11.52 -4.02 43.57
CA MET A 1 10.72 -3.29 44.59
C MET A 1 9.22 -3.58 44.50
N PHE A 2 8.60 -3.58 43.30
CA PHE A 2 7.17 -3.88 43.12
C PHE A 2 6.75 -5.32 43.50
N LEU A 3 7.50 -6.33 43.03
CA LEU A 3 7.19 -7.75 43.29
C LEU A 3 7.17 -8.10 44.78
N VAL A 4 8.09 -7.51 45.56
CA VAL A 4 8.15 -7.70 47.01
C VAL A 4 6.90 -7.12 47.68
N LYS A 5 6.47 -5.92 47.29
CA LYS A 5 5.24 -5.32 47.82
C LYS A 5 3.99 -6.13 47.43
N LEU A 6 3.94 -6.64 46.20
CA LEU A 6 2.83 -7.45 45.71
C LEU A 6 2.73 -8.81 46.44
N TYR A 7 3.88 -9.42 46.78
CA TYR A 7 3.93 -10.65 47.57
C TYR A 7 3.31 -10.48 48.96
N HIS A 8 3.62 -9.37 49.64
CA HIS A 8 3.09 -9.09 50.98
C HIS A 8 1.60 -8.75 50.95
N TYR A 9 1.12 -8.14 49.86
CA TYR A 9 -0.28 -7.79 49.70
C TYR A 9 -1.17 -8.99 49.34
N ASN A 10 -0.81 -9.75 48.30
CA ASN A 10 -1.58 -10.91 47.88
C ASN A 10 -0.73 -11.89 47.05
N LYS A 11 -0.51 -13.09 47.60
CA LYS A 11 0.29 -14.14 46.98
C LYS A 11 -0.28 -14.64 45.65
N TYR A 12 -1.60 -14.68 45.50
CA TYR A 12 -2.26 -15.10 44.26
C TYR A 12 -2.07 -14.09 43.13
N LEU A 13 -2.13 -12.78 43.44
CA LEU A 13 -1.87 -11.73 42.46
C LEU A 13 -0.41 -11.76 41.98
N LEU A 14 0.54 -12.05 42.87
CA LEU A 14 1.93 -12.24 42.46
C LEU A 14 2.07 -13.41 41.46
N ILE A 15 1.46 -14.56 41.76
CA ILE A 15 1.52 -15.74 40.89
C ILE A 15 0.91 -15.42 39.51
N SER A 16 -0.26 -14.78 39.47
CA SER A 16 -0.90 -14.35 38.22
C SER A 16 -0.01 -13.40 37.42
N PHE A 17 0.63 -12.44 38.08
CA PHE A 17 1.53 -11.47 37.43
C PHE A 17 2.80 -12.13 36.88
N ILE A 18 3.39 -13.08 37.61
CA ILE A 18 4.53 -13.87 37.13
C ILE A 18 4.12 -14.70 35.91
N LEU A 19 2.95 -15.36 35.96
CA LEU A 19 2.44 -16.18 34.87
C LEU A 19 2.16 -15.33 33.61
N PHE A 20 1.64 -14.11 33.79
CA PHE A 20 1.49 -13.14 32.71
C PHE A 20 2.83 -12.78 32.05
N ILE A 21 3.87 -12.48 32.85
CA ILE A 21 5.21 -12.20 32.33
C ILE A 21 5.77 -13.40 31.56
N LEU A 22 5.61 -14.62 32.09
CA LEU A 22 6.07 -15.85 31.44
C LEU A 22 5.36 -16.09 30.10
N VAL A 23 4.04 -15.90 30.04
CA VAL A 23 3.27 -16.01 28.80
C VAL A 23 3.70 -14.94 27.80
N TYR A 24 3.88 -13.70 28.25
CA TYR A 24 4.34 -12.61 27.40
C TYR A 24 5.76 -12.85 26.87
N ALA A 25 6.67 -13.34 27.72
CA ALA A 25 8.03 -13.73 27.33
C ALA A 25 8.01 -14.92 26.37
N PHE A 26 7.14 -15.91 26.57
CA PHE A 26 6.96 -17.04 25.65
C PHE A 26 6.43 -16.59 24.29
N ILE A 27 5.42 -15.72 24.26
CA ILE A 27 4.90 -15.11 23.03
C ILE A 27 6.01 -14.32 22.35
N ASN A 28 6.74 -13.48 23.07
CA ASN A 28 7.86 -12.69 22.52
C ASN A 28 9.06 -13.55 22.15
N TYR A 29 9.27 -14.73 22.73
CA TYR A 29 10.33 -15.64 22.30
C TYR A 29 9.90 -16.35 21.01
N LYS A 30 8.66 -16.86 20.97
CA LYS A 30 8.08 -17.53 19.80
C LYS A 30 7.86 -16.57 18.62
N GLN A 31 7.50 -15.32 18.90
CA GLN A 31 7.36 -14.25 17.91
C GLN A 31 8.67 -13.48 17.69
N GLY A 32 9.57 -13.42 18.67
CA GLY A 32 10.86 -12.72 18.58
C GLY A 32 11.98 -13.51 17.90
N ALA A 33 11.81 -14.82 17.71
CA ALA A 33 12.50 -15.55 16.64
C ALA A 33 12.11 -15.04 15.23
N VAL A 34 11.08 -14.18 15.13
CA VAL A 34 10.69 -13.44 13.92
C VAL A 34 10.97 -11.93 14.06
N ILE A 35 11.53 -11.45 15.19
CA ILE A 35 11.72 -10.02 15.45
C ILE A 35 13.11 -9.78 16.07
N SER A 36 14.13 -10.00 15.26
CA SER A 36 15.29 -9.11 15.26
C SER A 36 15.09 -8.17 14.07
N PRO A 37 15.26 -6.85 14.23
CA PRO A 37 15.30 -5.91 13.12
C PRO A 37 16.65 -6.08 12.40
N ILE A 38 16.91 -7.27 11.88
CA ILE A 38 17.77 -7.41 10.71
C ILE A 38 16.94 -6.85 9.57
N TYR A 39 17.01 -5.52 9.47
CA TYR A 39 17.17 -4.83 8.22
C TYR A 39 16.22 -5.33 7.12
N GLN A 40 15.12 -4.59 6.96
CA GLN A 40 14.33 -4.48 5.74
C GLN A 40 15.15 -4.23 4.45
N PHE A 41 16.49 -4.21 4.50
CA PHE A 41 17.39 -4.29 3.36
C PHE A 41 17.44 -5.69 2.73
N GLY A 42 16.99 -6.75 3.42
CA GLY A 42 16.86 -8.09 2.84
C GLY A 42 15.64 -8.28 1.93
N MET A 43 14.62 -7.41 2.02
CA MET A 43 13.49 -7.44 1.07
C MET A 43 13.85 -6.88 -0.31
N TYR A 44 15.00 -6.19 -0.43
CA TYR A 44 15.48 -5.58 -1.67
C TYR A 44 16.79 -6.19 -2.18
N SER A 45 17.20 -7.38 -1.69
CA SER A 45 18.40 -8.07 -2.16
C SER A 45 18.15 -9.05 -3.31
N GLY A 46 16.96 -9.04 -3.90
CA GLY A 46 16.74 -9.71 -5.18
C GLY A 46 17.64 -9.09 -6.23
N LYS A 47 18.32 -9.91 -7.06
CA LYS A 47 18.96 -9.40 -8.26
C LYS A 47 17.87 -8.66 -9.05
N PHE A 48 18.02 -7.36 -9.31
CA PHE A 48 17.13 -6.63 -10.20
C PHE A 48 17.17 -7.33 -11.56
N TYR A 49 16.08 -8.01 -11.91
CA TYR A 49 16.01 -8.71 -13.17
C TYR A 49 15.66 -7.66 -14.23
N LYS A 50 16.24 -7.73 -15.44
CA LYS A 50 15.88 -6.88 -16.60
C LYS A 50 14.38 -6.83 -16.92
N LYS A 51 13.57 -7.68 -16.28
CA LYS A 51 12.12 -7.76 -16.38
C LYS A 51 11.38 -6.77 -15.49
N ASP A 52 12.07 -6.04 -14.61
CA ASP A 52 11.50 -4.98 -13.78
C ASP A 52 11.33 -3.68 -14.60
N THR A 53 10.66 -3.77 -15.76
CA THR A 53 10.28 -2.59 -16.53
C THR A 53 9.12 -1.90 -15.83
N THR A 54 9.38 -0.76 -15.21
CA THR A 54 8.32 0.08 -14.64
C THR A 54 7.73 0.96 -15.74
N PRO A 55 6.40 0.90 -15.98
CA PRO A 55 5.77 1.83 -16.91
C PRO A 55 5.84 3.25 -16.33
N ILE A 56 6.41 4.18 -17.09
CA ILE A 56 6.41 5.61 -16.74
C ILE A 56 5.35 6.29 -17.60
N PHE A 57 4.40 6.95 -16.94
CA PHE A 57 3.34 7.69 -17.61
C PHE A 57 3.85 9.10 -17.94
N GLN A 58 3.88 9.41 -19.24
CA GLN A 58 4.03 10.78 -19.70
C GLN A 58 2.67 11.41 -19.85
N ILE A 59 2.52 12.60 -19.26
CA ILE A 59 1.27 13.34 -19.24
C ILE A 59 1.44 14.56 -20.11
N PHE A 60 0.60 14.65 -21.13
CA PHE A 60 0.52 15.81 -22.00
C PHE A 60 -0.69 16.63 -21.61
N VAL A 61 -0.54 17.95 -21.52
CA VAL A 61 -1.61 18.92 -21.27
C VAL A 61 -1.55 19.94 -22.39
N ASN A 62 -2.64 20.09 -23.14
CA ASN A 62 -2.73 21.00 -24.29
C ASN A 62 -1.61 20.79 -25.32
N ASN A 63 -1.33 19.51 -25.63
CA ASN A 63 -0.26 19.03 -26.53
C ASN A 63 1.17 19.30 -26.05
N GLU A 64 1.38 19.87 -24.86
CA GLU A 64 2.70 20.04 -24.27
C GLU A 64 2.95 19.00 -23.18
N LYS A 65 4.20 18.52 -23.05
CA LYS A 65 4.57 17.62 -21.97
C LYS A 65 4.51 18.36 -20.65
N LEU A 66 3.77 17.82 -19.68
CA LEU A 66 3.66 18.40 -18.35
C LEU A 66 5.03 18.40 -17.67
N ALA A 67 5.54 19.59 -17.35
CA ALA A 67 6.78 19.77 -16.60
C ALA A 67 6.55 19.46 -15.11
N VAL A 68 6.49 18.18 -14.77
CA VAL A 68 6.28 17.68 -13.40
C VAL A 68 7.30 18.20 -12.39
N SER A 69 8.48 18.64 -12.85
CA SER A 69 9.51 19.28 -12.01
C SER A 69 9.13 20.67 -11.50
N LYS A 70 8.16 21.34 -12.14
CA LYS A 70 7.67 22.67 -11.73
C LYS A 70 6.51 22.59 -10.73
N LEU A 71 6.00 21.39 -10.46
CA LEU A 71 4.94 21.17 -9.47
C LEU A 71 5.54 21.05 -8.07
N ASN A 72 4.73 21.33 -7.04
CA ASN A 72 5.10 20.99 -5.67
C ASN A 72 5.15 19.46 -5.51
N PHE A 73 5.74 19.00 -4.40
CA PHE A 73 5.93 17.57 -4.14
C PHE A 73 4.62 16.77 -4.13
N GLU A 74 3.58 17.29 -3.49
CA GLU A 74 2.29 16.61 -3.35
C GLU A 74 1.58 16.42 -4.70
N ASP A 75 1.52 17.50 -5.49
CA ASP A 75 0.88 17.51 -6.80
C ASP A 75 1.66 16.64 -7.79
N ARG A 76 2.99 16.68 -7.73
CA ARG A 76 3.85 15.84 -8.57
C ARG A 76 3.59 14.36 -8.31
N ASP A 77 3.60 13.96 -7.04
CA ASP A 77 3.37 12.57 -6.64
C ASP A 77 1.96 12.12 -7.03
N PHE A 78 0.94 12.96 -6.80
CA PHE A 78 -0.41 12.68 -7.25
C PHE A 78 -0.48 12.41 -8.75
N VAL A 79 0.10 13.31 -9.54
CA VAL A 79 0.05 13.30 -11.01
C VAL A 79 0.67 12.02 -11.57
N LEU A 80 1.82 11.59 -11.01
CA LEU A 80 2.55 10.40 -11.46
C LEU A 80 1.92 9.10 -10.98
N ILE A 81 1.48 9.03 -9.72
CA ILE A 81 1.08 7.79 -9.07
C ILE A 81 -0.39 7.43 -9.32
N ALA A 82 -1.29 8.41 -9.47
CA ALA A 82 -2.73 8.14 -9.54
C ALA A 82 -3.12 7.24 -10.72
N VAL A 83 -2.44 7.39 -11.87
CA VAL A 83 -2.68 6.59 -13.08
C VAL A 83 -2.27 5.15 -12.87
N GLU A 84 -1.07 4.94 -12.34
CA GLU A 84 -0.56 3.61 -12.01
C GLU A 84 -1.47 2.90 -11.02
N LYS A 85 -1.85 3.59 -9.92
CA LYS A 85 -2.75 3.04 -8.91
C LYS A 85 -4.11 2.67 -9.48
N TYR A 86 -4.66 3.46 -10.40
CA TYR A 86 -5.92 3.14 -11.06
C TYR A 86 -5.82 1.85 -11.90
N ILE A 87 -4.77 1.73 -12.70
CA ILE A 87 -4.54 0.55 -13.54
C ILE A 87 -4.34 -0.70 -12.68
N LEU A 88 -3.51 -0.62 -11.64
CA LEU A 88 -3.28 -1.72 -10.71
C LEU A 88 -4.55 -2.11 -9.96
N ALA A 89 -5.34 -1.14 -9.50
CA ALA A 89 -6.62 -1.40 -8.84
C ALA A 89 -7.61 -2.10 -9.78
N LYS A 90 -7.67 -1.69 -11.05
CA LYS A 90 -8.52 -2.32 -12.08
C LYS A 90 -8.09 -3.77 -12.34
N GLN A 91 -6.79 -4.04 -12.44
CA GLN A 91 -6.25 -5.39 -12.66
C GLN A 91 -6.46 -6.30 -11.44
N ASN A 92 -6.28 -5.76 -10.23
CA ASN A 92 -6.32 -6.55 -9.00
C ASN A 92 -7.72 -6.73 -8.41
N SER A 93 -8.72 -5.96 -8.87
CA SER A 93 -10.09 -5.98 -8.35
C SER A 93 -10.68 -7.40 -8.24
N LEU A 94 -10.52 -8.22 -9.29
CA LEU A 94 -11.04 -9.60 -9.28
C LEU A 94 -10.26 -10.49 -8.30
N ASN A 95 -8.94 -10.37 -8.26
CA ASN A 95 -8.07 -11.17 -7.40
C ASN A 95 -8.28 -10.85 -5.92
N ILE A 96 -8.50 -9.58 -5.59
CA ILE A 96 -8.81 -9.15 -4.22
C ILE A 96 -10.15 -9.75 -3.80
N ASN A 97 -11.17 -9.66 -4.65
CA ASN A 97 -12.49 -10.19 -4.36
C ASN A 97 -12.47 -11.72 -4.13
N THR A 98 -11.83 -12.50 -5.01
CA THR A 98 -11.73 -13.96 -4.88
C THR A 98 -10.93 -14.38 -3.65
N THR A 99 -9.83 -13.68 -3.36
CA THR A 99 -9.00 -13.93 -2.18
C THR A 99 -9.77 -13.64 -0.90
N MET A 100 -10.43 -12.48 -0.82
CA MET A 100 -11.18 -12.08 0.36
C MET A 100 -12.39 -12.96 0.62
N GLN A 101 -13.10 -13.39 -0.43
CA GLN A 101 -14.18 -14.37 -0.30
C GLN A 101 -13.67 -15.66 0.33
N THR A 102 -12.52 -16.16 -0.13
CA THR A 102 -11.91 -17.41 0.38
C THR A 102 -11.50 -17.27 1.85
N VAL A 103 -10.86 -16.16 2.21
CA VAL A 103 -10.42 -15.90 3.59
C VAL A 103 -11.63 -15.80 4.52
N LEU A 104 -12.64 -14.99 4.16
CA LEU A 104 -13.82 -14.76 4.99
C LEU A 104 -14.68 -16.02 5.15
N ALA A 105 -14.76 -16.86 4.12
CA ALA A 105 -15.40 -18.17 4.23
C ALA A 105 -14.70 -19.08 5.26
N ARG A 106 -13.36 -19.09 5.28
CA ARG A 106 -12.58 -19.92 6.23
C ARG A 106 -12.72 -19.48 7.68
N VAL A 107 -12.93 -18.18 7.93
CA VAL A 107 -13.09 -17.64 9.29
C VAL A 107 -14.56 -17.54 9.74
N GLY A 108 -15.51 -18.08 8.97
CA GLY A 108 -16.93 -18.11 9.33
C GLY A 108 -17.69 -16.79 9.09
N PHE A 109 -17.07 -15.80 8.45
CA PHE A 109 -17.68 -14.50 8.12
C PHE A 109 -18.17 -14.39 6.67
N GLY A 110 -18.25 -15.52 5.95
CA GLY A 110 -18.63 -15.53 4.53
C GLY A 110 -20.01 -14.92 4.23
N THR A 111 -20.95 -14.97 5.19
CA THR A 111 -22.28 -14.36 5.08
C THR A 111 -22.27 -12.83 5.11
N PHE A 112 -21.21 -12.22 5.67
CA PHE A 112 -21.02 -10.76 5.69
C PHE A 112 -20.21 -10.26 4.49
N PHE A 113 -19.81 -11.17 3.60
CA PHE A 113 -19.04 -10.81 2.42
C PHE A 113 -19.90 -10.03 1.43
N ASN A 114 -19.59 -8.74 1.28
CA ASN A 114 -20.15 -7.92 0.22
C ASN A 114 -19.09 -7.66 -0.85
N LYS A 115 -19.26 -8.32 -1.99
CA LYS A 115 -18.43 -8.15 -3.19
C LYS A 115 -18.23 -6.68 -3.57
N ARG A 116 -19.23 -5.82 -3.32
CA ARG A 116 -19.13 -4.39 -3.64
C ARG A 116 -18.07 -3.63 -2.85
N ASN A 117 -17.64 -4.14 -1.71
CA ASN A 117 -16.61 -3.49 -0.90
C ASN A 117 -15.19 -3.78 -1.40
N PHE A 118 -15.03 -4.76 -2.30
CA PHE A 118 -13.74 -5.28 -2.76
C PHE A 118 -13.54 -5.13 -4.27
N GLU A 119 -14.54 -4.62 -4.98
CA GLU A 119 -14.45 -4.34 -6.41
C GLU A 119 -14.41 -2.86 -6.71
N ASN A 120 -13.62 -2.49 -7.73
CA ASN A 120 -13.63 -1.14 -8.25
C ASN A 120 -14.69 -1.00 -9.35
N TYR A 121 -15.76 -0.26 -9.06
CA TYR A 121 -16.80 0.06 -10.04
C TYR A 121 -16.52 1.33 -10.86
N ALA A 122 -15.43 2.05 -10.56
CA ALA A 122 -15.10 3.27 -11.29
C ALA A 122 -14.75 2.93 -12.75
N THR A 123 -15.54 3.46 -13.68
CA THR A 123 -15.27 3.29 -15.11
C THR A 123 -14.06 4.12 -15.52
N ASP A 124 -13.47 3.80 -16.68
CA ASP A 124 -12.37 4.59 -17.23
C ASP A 124 -12.79 6.06 -17.42
N LYS A 125 -14.07 6.29 -17.78
CA LYS A 125 -14.65 7.63 -17.92
C LYS A 125 -14.69 8.38 -16.58
N ASP A 126 -15.07 7.71 -15.50
CA ASP A 126 -15.14 8.33 -14.17
C ASP A 126 -13.75 8.73 -13.68
N PHE A 127 -12.77 7.83 -13.85
CA PHE A 127 -11.38 8.11 -13.53
C PHE A 127 -10.82 9.27 -14.35
N LEU A 128 -11.01 9.25 -15.68
CA LEU A 128 -10.52 10.30 -16.57
C LEU A 128 -11.12 11.67 -16.24
N ASN A 129 -12.42 11.73 -15.95
CA ASN A 129 -13.07 12.98 -15.55
C ASN A 129 -12.56 13.50 -14.20
N TRP A 130 -12.44 12.63 -13.20
CA TRP A 130 -11.89 12.99 -11.90
C TRP A 130 -10.44 13.48 -12.01
N TYR A 131 -9.61 12.75 -12.76
CA TYR A 131 -8.20 13.07 -12.96
C TYR A 131 -8.02 14.39 -13.71
N LYS A 132 -8.82 14.61 -14.77
CA LYS A 132 -8.87 15.89 -15.49
C LYS A 132 -9.19 17.05 -14.56
N ASN A 133 -10.24 16.91 -13.74
CA ASN A 133 -10.65 17.96 -12.80
C ASN A 133 -9.56 18.24 -11.76
N LYS A 134 -8.81 17.23 -11.35
CA LYS A 134 -7.66 17.41 -10.44
C LYS A 134 -6.50 18.13 -11.14
N LEU A 135 -6.13 17.74 -12.36
CA LEU A 135 -5.12 18.45 -13.14
C LEU A 135 -5.49 19.91 -13.38
N GLN A 136 -6.75 20.21 -13.66
CA GLN A 136 -7.25 21.59 -13.82
C GLN A 136 -7.02 22.44 -12.57
N LYS A 137 -7.21 21.86 -11.38
CA LYS A 137 -6.96 22.54 -10.11
C LYS A 137 -5.47 22.77 -9.86
N ILE A 138 -4.65 21.74 -10.08
CA ILE A 138 -3.18 21.80 -9.89
C ILE A 138 -2.56 22.85 -10.82
N LEU A 139 -3.00 22.87 -12.07
CA LEU A 139 -2.45 23.76 -13.11
C LEU A 139 -3.15 25.11 -13.16
N ASN A 140 -4.19 25.32 -12.34
CA ASN A 140 -5.04 26.51 -12.35
C ASN A 140 -5.56 26.87 -13.76
N THR A 141 -6.00 25.85 -14.53
CA THR A 141 -6.49 26.02 -15.91
C THR A 141 -7.91 25.47 -16.07
N LYS A 142 -8.75 26.17 -16.84
CA LYS A 142 -10.16 25.76 -17.09
C LYS A 142 -10.30 24.66 -18.13
N TYR A 143 -9.35 24.52 -19.06
CA TYR A 143 -9.42 23.55 -20.15
C TYR A 143 -8.09 22.84 -20.32
N ILE A 144 -8.17 21.52 -20.27
CA ILE A 144 -7.04 20.62 -20.46
C ILE A 144 -7.47 19.55 -21.46
N LEU A 145 -6.77 19.49 -22.58
CA LEU A 145 -6.72 18.29 -23.40
C LEU A 145 -5.55 17.45 -22.87
N PHE A 146 -5.83 16.27 -22.33
CA PHE A 146 -4.78 15.41 -21.80
C PHE A 146 -4.68 14.09 -22.54
N LYS A 147 -3.43 13.61 -22.66
CA LYS A 147 -3.10 12.29 -23.22
C LYS A 147 -2.08 11.62 -22.31
N PHE A 148 -2.28 10.32 -22.09
CA PHE A 148 -1.28 9.47 -21.46
C PHE A 148 -0.49 8.76 -22.55
N LEU A 149 0.83 8.86 -22.47
CA LEU A 149 1.73 7.97 -23.19
C LEU A 149 2.41 7.08 -22.17
N VAL A 150 2.22 5.76 -22.32
CA VAL A 150 2.94 4.78 -21.54
C VAL A 150 4.31 4.63 -22.19
N GLN A 151 5.35 5.10 -21.51
CA GLN A 151 6.71 4.80 -21.91
C GLN A 151 7.24 3.69 -21.02
N ILE A 152 7.61 2.56 -21.62
CA ILE A 152 8.30 1.49 -20.91
C ILE A 152 9.74 1.95 -20.73
N ALA A 153 10.07 2.44 -19.54
CA ALA A 153 11.44 2.77 -19.21
C ALA A 153 12.17 1.48 -18.84
N GLN A 154 13.09 1.06 -19.68
CA GLN A 154 14.13 0.12 -19.27
C GLN A 154 15.14 0.92 -18.47
N MET A 155 15.36 0.55 -17.21
CA MET A 155 16.47 1.08 -16.43
C MET A 155 17.76 0.56 -17.08
N LEU A 156 18.38 1.37 -17.93
CA LEU A 156 19.73 1.15 -18.43
C LEU A 156 20.67 1.30 -17.24
N LEU A 157 21.03 0.17 -16.62
CA LEU A 157 22.20 0.11 -15.76
C LEU A 157 23.41 0.43 -16.65
N ILE A 158 23.98 1.62 -16.44
CA ILE A 158 25.32 1.95 -16.93
C ILE A 158 26.26 1.05 -16.13
N GLU A 159 26.86 0.06 -16.80
CA GLU A 159 27.96 -0.75 -16.29
C GLU A 159 29.22 0.10 -16.09
#